data_AF-A0A356KDV3-F1
#
_entry.id   AF-A0A356KDV3-F1
#
_cell.length_a   1.000
_cell.length_b   1.000
_cell.length_c   1.000
_cell.angle_alpha   90.00
_cell.angle_beta   90.00
_cell.angle_gamma   90.00
#
_symmetry.space_group_name_H-M   'P 1'
#
loop_
_entity.id
_entity.type
_entity.pdbx_description
1 polymer ?
#
loop_
_entity_poly.entity_id
_entity_poly.type
_entity_poly.pdbx_seq_one_letter_code
_entity_poly.pdbx_strand_id
1 'polypeptide(L)'
;MRRSTFLTTFALTLGVSAAAFAGESYVRFQKSEANPRDAALQTAVAHFKHPDKNVEIVLYGVVHIADKAYYESVQRDLDSYDVVLYEGVAPGKTQPTEEDKSLGTMQKMMGELLGLTFQKDGIDYTRKNLVHADMNMDELKKAMGGSTINPLGGVMDKNQMRQMLPQMKQFSQFGKALMETMPAMRDNFKMMMASQLGNADMSAALGKKAMQAILIERNKVVMEKLAEQLTKTTKGRIAIFYGAAHNPDFEERLGKLGWSLQSKRWMSAWTIGNGIDEGQEPAPSTPQEQPKTQPRTNPAPEEGPRWF
;
A
#
# COMPACT_ATOMS: atom_id res chain seq x y z
N MET A 1 -15.23 15.71 -18.49
CA MET A 1 -13.90 16.10 -17.99
C MET A 1 -12.92 14.98 -18.28
N ARG A 2 -11.88 15.21 -19.11
CA ARG A 2 -10.80 14.23 -19.30
C ARG A 2 -10.06 14.08 -17.97
N ARG A 3 -10.17 12.93 -17.30
CA ARG A 3 -9.36 12.59 -16.13
C ARG A 3 -7.90 12.53 -16.56
N SER A 4 -7.02 13.25 -15.86
CA SER A 4 -5.62 13.41 -16.27
C SER A 4 -4.84 12.11 -16.07
N THR A 5 -4.37 11.55 -17.18
CA THR A 5 -3.60 10.29 -17.26
C THR A 5 -2.28 10.36 -16.48
N PHE A 6 -1.75 11.56 -16.22
CA PHE A 6 -0.48 11.79 -15.51
C PHE A 6 -0.52 11.45 -14.01
N LEU A 7 -1.70 11.45 -13.38
CA LEU A 7 -1.83 11.25 -11.93
C LEU A 7 -1.99 9.77 -11.54
N THR A 8 -2.65 8.99 -12.40
CA THR A 8 -2.75 7.53 -12.30
C THR A 8 -1.38 6.86 -12.24
N THR A 9 -0.48 7.30 -13.12
CA THR A 9 0.93 6.98 -13.19
C THR A 9 1.69 7.15 -11.87
N PHE A 10 1.35 8.20 -11.14
CA PHE A 10 2.08 8.67 -9.96
C PHE A 10 1.73 7.85 -8.71
N ALA A 11 0.47 7.45 -8.55
CA ALA A 11 0.04 6.55 -7.46
C ALA A 11 0.63 5.13 -7.58
N LEU A 12 0.71 4.61 -8.81
CA LEU A 12 1.34 3.35 -9.17
C LEU A 12 2.82 3.26 -8.81
N THR A 13 3.52 4.39 -8.89
CA THR A 13 4.95 4.49 -8.69
C THR A 13 5.35 4.76 -7.24
N LEU A 14 4.40 5.19 -6.41
CA LEU A 14 4.60 5.42 -4.97
C LEU A 14 4.06 4.29 -4.08
N GLY A 15 3.51 3.22 -4.68
CA GLY A 15 2.94 2.10 -3.94
C GLY A 15 1.70 2.47 -3.11
N VAL A 16 1.17 3.69 -3.30
CA VAL A 16 -0.03 4.16 -2.62
C VAL A 16 -1.22 3.85 -3.51
N SER A 17 -1.67 2.60 -3.47
CA SER A 17 -2.98 2.27 -4.01
C SER A 17 -3.97 2.22 -2.84
N ALA A 18 -4.77 3.27 -2.71
CA ALA A 18 -6.04 3.17 -2.02
C ALA A 18 -7.00 2.34 -2.88
N ALA A 19 -7.71 1.43 -2.21
CA ALA A 19 -8.92 0.73 -2.64
C ALA A 19 -8.94 0.12 -4.05
N ALA A 20 -8.73 -1.21 -4.13
CA ALA A 20 -9.22 -2.02 -5.25
C ALA A 20 -9.82 -3.38 -4.81
N PHE A 21 -9.97 -3.62 -3.51
CA PHE A 21 -10.68 -4.79 -2.98
C PHE A 21 -11.83 -4.30 -2.10
N ALA A 22 -12.91 -5.07 -2.04
CA ALA A 22 -14.10 -4.79 -1.23
C ALA A 22 -13.86 -4.87 0.30
N GLY A 23 -12.62 -4.72 0.76
CA GLY A 23 -12.20 -4.71 2.16
C GLY A 23 -11.75 -3.33 2.62
N GLU A 24 -11.53 -3.19 3.93
CA GLU A 24 -11.05 -1.95 4.52
C GLU A 24 -9.68 -1.56 3.97
N SER A 25 -9.52 -0.28 3.64
CA SER A 25 -8.24 0.25 3.14
C SER A 25 -7.16 0.16 4.22
N TYR A 26 -5.93 -0.13 3.80
CA TYR A 26 -4.73 -0.10 4.65
C TYR A 26 -3.93 1.21 4.49
N VAL A 27 -4.49 2.15 3.73
CA VAL A 27 -4.01 3.52 3.60
C VAL A 27 -5.20 4.47 3.70
N ARG A 28 -5.06 5.56 4.44
CA ARG A 28 -6.11 6.58 4.54
C ARG A 28 -5.52 7.98 4.57
N PHE A 29 -6.28 8.93 4.07
CA PHE A 29 -6.01 10.34 4.27
C PHE A 29 -6.99 10.87 5.33
N GLN A 30 -6.46 11.45 6.40
CA GLN A 30 -7.24 11.90 7.54
C GLN A 30 -6.89 13.35 7.86
N LYS A 31 -7.91 14.20 8.01
CA LYS A 31 -7.73 15.57 8.51
C LYS A 31 -7.92 15.60 10.03
N SER A 32 -7.22 16.51 10.69
CA SER A 32 -7.45 16.80 12.11
C SER A 32 -8.83 17.42 12.29
N GLU A 33 -9.57 16.94 13.28
CA GLU A 33 -10.85 17.55 13.68
C GLU A 33 -10.64 18.91 14.35
N ALA A 34 -9.51 19.09 15.05
CA ALA A 34 -9.20 20.33 15.76
C ALA A 34 -8.74 21.46 14.82
N ASN A 35 -8.03 21.12 13.74
CA ASN A 35 -7.53 22.10 12.76
C ASN A 35 -7.52 21.52 11.34
N PRO A 36 -8.37 22.00 10.41
CA PRO A 36 -8.48 21.43 9.07
C PRO A 36 -7.24 21.67 8.17
N ARG A 37 -6.26 22.47 8.64
CA ARG A 37 -4.95 22.62 7.99
C ARG A 37 -3.97 21.50 8.36
N ASP A 38 -4.25 20.78 9.45
CA ASP A 38 -3.46 19.65 9.90
C ASP A 38 -4.09 18.36 9.37
N ALA A 39 -3.25 17.45 8.87
CA ALA A 39 -3.69 16.19 8.28
C ALA A 39 -2.57 15.15 8.28
N ALA A 40 -2.92 13.91 7.98
CA ALA A 40 -1.96 12.86 7.72
C ALA A 40 -2.39 11.92 6.59
N LEU A 41 -1.40 11.40 5.85
CA LEU A 41 -1.53 10.15 5.10
C LEU A 41 -1.05 9.04 6.02
N GLN A 42 -1.93 8.09 6.36
CA GLN A 42 -1.63 7.02 7.30
C GLN A 42 -1.61 5.66 6.61
N THR A 43 -0.74 4.76 7.08
CA THR A 43 -0.75 3.34 6.75
C THR A 43 -1.14 2.52 7.97
N ALA A 44 -1.75 1.36 7.73
CA ALA A 44 -2.20 0.47 8.79
C ALA A 44 -1.18 -0.65 9.08
N VAL A 45 -1.01 -0.94 10.37
CA VAL A 45 -0.35 -2.14 10.88
C VAL A 45 -1.42 -3.00 11.56
N ALA A 46 -1.70 -4.15 10.98
CA ALA A 46 -2.79 -5.03 11.41
C ALA A 46 -2.26 -6.34 11.97
N HIS A 47 -2.80 -6.75 13.11
CA HIS A 47 -2.33 -7.88 13.90
C HIS A 47 -3.32 -9.03 13.81
N PHE A 48 -2.83 -10.23 13.50
CA PHE A 48 -3.64 -11.43 13.29
C PHE A 48 -3.20 -12.55 14.21
N LYS A 49 -4.17 -13.26 14.78
CA LYS A 49 -3.95 -14.47 15.58
C LYS A 49 -4.70 -15.65 15.00
N HIS A 50 -4.18 -16.85 15.23
CA HIS A 50 -4.84 -18.09 14.91
C HIS A 50 -5.06 -18.86 16.22
N PRO A 51 -6.23 -19.48 16.46
CA PRO A 51 -6.54 -20.16 17.72
C PRO A 51 -5.52 -21.27 18.07
N ASP A 52 -5.07 -22.01 17.05
CA ASP A 52 -4.16 -23.16 17.24
C ASP A 52 -2.66 -22.83 17.05
N LYS A 53 -2.27 -21.55 16.88
CA LYS A 53 -0.87 -21.18 16.65
C LYS A 53 -0.41 -20.17 17.69
N ASN A 54 0.80 -20.37 18.21
CA ASN A 54 1.45 -19.42 19.13
C ASN A 54 2.29 -18.35 18.37
N VAL A 55 2.01 -18.16 17.09
CA VAL A 55 2.63 -17.16 16.22
C VAL A 55 1.58 -16.12 15.90
N GLU A 56 1.98 -14.86 15.91
CA GLU A 56 1.19 -13.73 15.43
C GLU A 56 1.67 -13.32 14.03
N ILE A 57 0.73 -13.02 13.14
CA ILE A 57 1.03 -12.45 11.83
C ILE A 57 0.71 -10.96 11.86
N VAL A 58 1.63 -10.14 11.35
CA VAL A 58 1.45 -8.69 11.28
C VAL A 58 1.47 -8.26 9.81
N LEU A 59 0.34 -7.75 9.30
CA LEU A 59 0.32 -7.05 8.01
C LEU A 59 0.80 -5.62 8.23
N TYR A 60 2.02 -5.34 7.78
CA TYR A 60 2.69 -4.07 7.99
C TYR A 60 2.65 -3.24 6.70
N GLY A 61 1.61 -2.40 6.57
CA GLY A 61 1.42 -1.56 5.39
C GLY A 61 2.44 -0.42 5.31
N VAL A 62 2.98 -0.19 4.12
CA VAL A 62 3.94 0.88 3.86
C VAL A 62 3.65 1.60 2.53
N VAL A 63 4.20 2.81 2.40
CA VAL A 63 4.23 3.58 1.15
C VAL A 63 5.68 3.84 0.75
N HIS A 64 5.97 3.98 -0.55
CA HIS A 64 7.37 4.08 -1.02
C HIS A 64 8.02 5.44 -0.77
N ILE A 65 7.23 6.48 -0.49
CA ILE A 65 7.74 7.76 0.01
C ILE A 65 6.96 8.22 1.25
N ALA A 66 7.67 8.68 2.27
CA ALA A 66 7.10 9.10 3.56
C ALA A 66 8.06 10.05 4.29
N ASP A 67 7.63 10.63 5.40
CA ASP A 67 8.53 11.40 6.27
C ASP A 67 9.66 10.51 6.81
N LYS A 68 10.85 11.09 7.01
CA LYS A 68 12.00 10.34 7.55
C LYS A 68 11.70 9.67 8.90
N ALA A 69 11.01 10.41 9.79
CA ALA A 69 10.61 9.91 11.10
C ALA A 69 9.67 8.69 11.03
N TYR A 70 8.86 8.60 9.97
CA TYR A 70 8.04 7.42 9.73
C TYR A 70 8.91 6.19 9.49
N TYR A 71 9.89 6.24 8.58
CA TYR A 71 10.77 5.08 8.33
C TYR A 71 11.65 4.72 9.52
N GLU A 72 12.05 5.69 10.35
CA GLU A 72 12.72 5.40 11.62
C GLU A 72 11.83 4.61 12.57
N SER A 73 10.54 4.94 12.67
CA SER A 73 9.56 4.15 13.43
C SER A 73 9.34 2.77 12.82
N VAL A 74 9.18 2.69 11.50
CA VAL A 74 9.06 1.41 10.79
C VAL A 74 10.26 0.53 11.05
N GLN A 75 11.49 1.03 10.92
CA GLN A 75 12.69 0.24 11.18
C GLN A 75 12.71 -0.32 12.61
N ARG A 76 12.35 0.49 13.61
CA ARG A 76 12.26 0.02 15.01
C ARG A 76 11.25 -1.11 15.17
N ASP A 77 10.09 -0.99 14.52
CA ASP A 77 9.09 -2.04 14.56
C ASP A 77 9.57 -3.31 13.84
N LEU A 78 10.19 -3.18 12.66
CA LEU A 78 10.76 -4.29 11.89
C LEU A 78 11.87 -5.02 12.64
N ASP A 79 12.73 -4.29 13.37
CA ASP A 79 13.78 -4.86 14.20
C ASP A 79 13.22 -5.67 15.39
N SER A 80 11.95 -5.46 15.75
CA SER A 80 11.29 -6.15 16.86
C SER A 80 10.61 -7.47 16.46
N TYR A 81 10.44 -7.75 15.17
CA TYR A 81 9.80 -8.97 14.68
C TYR A 81 10.82 -10.09 14.47
N ASP A 82 10.41 -11.34 14.74
CA ASP A 82 11.26 -12.52 14.58
C ASP A 82 11.58 -12.79 13.11
N VAL A 83 10.59 -12.58 12.23
CA VAL A 83 10.72 -12.70 10.78
C VAL A 83 9.99 -11.55 10.10
N VAL A 84 10.60 -10.94 9.09
CA VAL A 84 9.99 -9.93 8.22
C VAL A 84 10.03 -10.41 6.79
N LEU A 85 8.88 -10.77 6.24
CA LEU A 85 8.69 -11.01 4.82
C LEU A 85 8.56 -9.66 4.13
N TYR A 86 9.51 -9.30 3.27
CA TYR A 86 9.53 -7.96 2.67
C TYR A 86 9.36 -7.97 1.15
N GLU A 87 8.76 -6.88 0.65
CA GLU A 87 8.60 -6.60 -0.77
C GLU A 87 9.88 -6.11 -1.44
N GLY A 88 9.93 -6.24 -2.76
CA GLY A 88 10.96 -5.65 -3.58
C GLY A 88 11.36 -6.65 -4.63
N VAL A 89 11.45 -6.23 -5.88
CA VAL A 89 11.82 -7.15 -6.94
C VAL A 89 13.32 -7.35 -6.91
N ALA A 90 13.80 -8.56 -6.61
CA ALA A 90 15.22 -8.85 -6.75
C ALA A 90 15.67 -8.52 -8.19
N PRO A 91 16.87 -7.94 -8.38
CA PRO A 91 17.41 -7.73 -9.72
C PRO A 91 17.31 -9.03 -10.50
N GLY A 92 16.55 -9.01 -11.60
CA GLY A 92 16.52 -10.13 -12.54
C GLY A 92 17.84 -10.21 -13.31
N LYS A 93 17.90 -11.10 -14.30
CA LYS A 93 19.05 -11.11 -15.23
C LYS A 93 19.08 -9.85 -16.11
N THR A 94 17.95 -9.16 -16.20
CA THR A 94 17.76 -7.97 -17.02
C THR A 94 18.15 -6.71 -16.25
N GLN A 95 19.11 -5.93 -16.78
CA GLN A 95 19.51 -4.65 -16.18
C GLN A 95 18.40 -3.57 -16.32
N PRO A 96 18.32 -2.60 -15.38
CA PRO A 96 17.39 -1.47 -15.50
C PRO A 96 17.62 -0.69 -16.79
N THR A 97 16.54 -0.35 -17.48
CA THR A 97 16.58 0.46 -18.69
C THR A 97 16.85 1.94 -18.35
N GLU A 98 17.21 2.75 -19.36
CA GLU A 98 17.36 4.20 -19.18
C GLU A 98 16.03 4.89 -18.79
N GLU A 99 14.90 4.30 -19.18
CA GLU A 99 13.56 4.76 -18.78
C GLU A 99 13.34 4.52 -17.28
N ASP A 100 13.69 3.34 -16.77
CA ASP A 100 13.59 3.00 -15.34
C ASP A 100 14.43 3.95 -14.48
N LYS A 101 15.66 4.26 -14.94
CA LYS A 101 16.55 5.21 -14.27
C LYS A 101 15.99 6.64 -14.28
N SER A 102 15.39 7.06 -15.39
CA SER A 102 14.79 8.40 -15.53
C SER A 102 13.57 8.55 -14.63
N LEU A 103 12.73 7.52 -14.56
CA LEU A 103 11.60 7.47 -13.66
C LEU A 103 12.05 7.54 -12.19
N GLY A 104 13.04 6.72 -11.80
CA GLY A 104 13.60 6.76 -10.45
C GLY A 104 14.19 8.13 -10.09
N THR A 105 14.76 8.83 -11.06
CA THR A 105 15.27 10.21 -10.89
C THR A 105 14.12 11.20 -10.66
N MET A 106 13.04 11.11 -11.44
CA MET A 106 11.87 11.98 -11.30
C MET A 106 11.15 11.75 -9.97
N GLN A 107 11.01 10.49 -9.55
CA GLN A 107 10.50 10.14 -8.23
C GLN A 107 11.35 10.82 -7.15
N LYS A 108 12.68 10.68 -7.21
CA LYS A 108 13.60 11.27 -6.23
C LYS A 108 13.41 12.78 -6.07
N MET A 109 13.33 13.51 -7.18
CA MET A 109 13.07 14.95 -7.18
C MET A 109 11.76 15.32 -6.49
N MET A 110 10.71 14.53 -6.71
CA MET A 110 9.40 14.80 -6.11
C MET A 110 9.40 14.55 -4.61
N GLY A 111 10.05 13.47 -4.15
CA GLY A 111 10.26 13.22 -2.73
C GLY A 111 11.02 14.38 -2.07
N GLU A 112 12.11 14.83 -2.68
CA GLU A 112 12.90 15.97 -2.20
C GLU A 112 12.08 17.27 -2.12
N LEU A 113 11.24 17.56 -3.11
CA LEU A 113 10.38 18.75 -3.13
C LEU A 113 9.33 18.72 -2.00
N LEU A 114 8.81 17.53 -1.69
CA LEU A 114 7.84 17.33 -0.60
C LEU A 114 8.51 17.18 0.77
N GLY A 115 9.84 17.15 0.85
CA GLY A 115 10.57 16.84 2.09
C GLY A 115 10.34 15.40 2.57
N LEU A 116 10.09 14.47 1.66
CA LEU A 116 9.85 13.06 1.91
C LEU A 116 11.10 12.23 1.56
N THR A 117 11.25 11.09 2.23
CA THR A 117 12.30 10.09 2.05
C THR A 117 11.76 8.91 1.25
N PHE A 118 12.63 8.17 0.56
CA PHE A 118 12.26 6.90 -0.08
C PHE A 118 12.41 5.74 0.89
N GLN A 119 11.47 4.79 0.87
CA GLN A 119 11.51 3.57 1.69
C GLN A 119 12.86 2.84 1.58
N LYS A 120 13.38 2.69 0.35
CA LYS A 120 14.68 2.03 0.10
C LYS A 120 15.87 2.71 0.80
N ASP A 121 15.77 4.01 1.06
CA ASP A 121 16.81 4.82 1.69
C ASP A 121 16.56 4.96 3.21
N GLY A 122 15.33 4.70 3.66
CA GLY A 122 14.90 4.80 5.07
C GLY A 122 14.91 3.48 5.84
N ILE A 123 15.02 2.34 5.17
CA ILE A 123 15.00 0.99 5.76
C ILE A 123 16.32 0.27 5.51
N ASP A 124 16.84 -0.38 6.55
CA ASP A 124 18.02 -1.23 6.50
C ASP A 124 17.63 -2.67 6.10
N TYR A 125 17.75 -2.96 4.80
CA TYR A 125 17.47 -4.28 4.24
C TYR A 125 18.56 -5.33 4.52
N THR A 126 19.63 -4.99 5.24
CA THR A 126 20.71 -5.93 5.59
C THR A 126 20.41 -6.73 6.86
N ARG A 127 19.32 -6.40 7.55
CA ARG A 127 18.87 -7.05 8.79
C ARG A 127 18.60 -8.54 8.58
N LYS A 128 19.09 -9.37 9.50
CA LYS A 128 19.07 -10.84 9.38
C LYS A 128 17.68 -11.47 9.45
N ASN A 129 16.72 -10.79 10.07
CA ASN A 129 15.34 -11.24 10.17
C ASN A 129 14.53 -10.93 8.90
N LEU A 130 15.08 -10.21 7.92
CA LEU A 130 14.42 -9.93 6.65
C LEU A 130 14.57 -11.11 5.69
N VAL A 131 13.44 -11.62 5.24
CA VAL A 131 13.33 -12.70 4.27
C VAL A 131 12.65 -12.15 3.03
N HIS A 132 13.36 -12.21 1.90
CA HIS A 132 12.80 -11.78 0.62
C HIS A 132 11.61 -12.65 0.24
N ALA A 133 10.46 -12.01 -0.02
CA ALA A 133 9.19 -12.70 -0.22
C ALA A 133 8.47 -12.25 -1.50
N ASP A 134 9.20 -11.84 -2.54
CA ASP A 134 8.63 -11.31 -3.77
C ASP A 134 9.14 -12.08 -5.01
N MET A 135 8.54 -11.79 -6.15
CA MET A 135 9.02 -12.20 -7.46
C MET A 135 10.31 -11.47 -7.84
N ASN A 136 11.08 -12.04 -8.77
CA ASN A 136 12.13 -11.29 -9.48
C ASN A 136 11.56 -10.56 -10.73
N MET A 137 12.38 -9.70 -11.36
CA MET A 137 11.93 -8.84 -12.47
C MET A 137 11.49 -9.66 -13.69
N ASP A 138 12.11 -10.81 -13.93
CA ASP A 138 11.82 -11.66 -15.08
C ASP A 138 10.47 -12.39 -14.86
N GLU A 139 10.21 -12.86 -13.63
CA GLU A 139 8.94 -13.43 -13.20
C GLU A 139 7.80 -12.41 -13.25
N LEU A 140 8.03 -11.19 -12.75
CA LEU A 140 7.05 -10.12 -12.80
C LEU A 140 6.70 -9.75 -14.25
N LYS A 141 7.70 -9.59 -15.12
CA LYS A 141 7.49 -9.33 -16.54
C LYS A 141 6.70 -10.45 -17.22
N LYS A 142 6.99 -11.70 -16.88
CA LYS A 142 6.26 -12.86 -17.39
C LYS A 142 4.81 -12.86 -16.89
N ALA A 143 4.56 -12.58 -15.60
CA ALA A 143 3.23 -12.46 -15.02
C ALA A 143 2.41 -11.33 -15.66
N MET A 144 3.07 -10.24 -16.08
CA MET A 144 2.48 -9.15 -16.87
C MET A 144 2.29 -9.48 -18.36
N GLY A 145 2.55 -10.72 -18.80
CA GLY A 145 2.42 -11.13 -20.20
C GLY A 145 3.42 -10.45 -21.14
N GLY A 146 4.59 -10.07 -20.63
CA GLY A 146 5.64 -9.38 -21.40
C GLY A 146 5.43 -7.87 -21.56
N SER A 147 4.32 -7.33 -21.06
CA SER A 147 4.04 -5.89 -21.07
C SER A 147 4.84 -5.18 -19.97
N THR A 148 5.38 -4.00 -20.26
CA THR A 148 5.93 -3.09 -19.25
C THR A 148 4.85 -2.10 -18.84
N ILE A 149 4.76 -1.82 -17.54
CA ILE A 149 3.98 -0.67 -17.08
C ILE A 149 4.83 0.54 -17.44
N ASN A 150 4.45 1.27 -18.50
CA ASN A 150 5.04 2.59 -18.76
C ASN A 150 4.25 3.59 -17.92
N PRO A 151 4.74 4.00 -16.74
CA PRO A 151 3.93 4.79 -15.84
C PRO A 151 3.64 6.11 -16.54
N LEU A 152 4.61 6.73 -17.22
CA LEU A 152 4.46 8.03 -17.90
C LEU A 152 3.65 7.98 -19.21
N GLY A 153 2.97 6.86 -19.52
CA GLY A 153 2.00 6.78 -20.61
C GLY A 153 2.55 7.09 -22.00
N GLY A 154 3.85 6.93 -22.24
CA GLY A 154 4.48 7.26 -23.52
C GLY A 154 4.31 8.71 -23.97
N VAL A 155 3.92 9.62 -23.06
CA VAL A 155 3.49 10.98 -23.41
C VAL A 155 4.67 11.89 -23.78
N MET A 156 5.91 11.48 -23.49
CA MET A 156 7.09 12.31 -23.71
C MET A 156 8.19 11.52 -24.42
N ASP A 157 8.70 12.09 -25.51
CA ASP A 157 9.80 11.51 -26.30
C ASP A 157 11.10 11.44 -25.49
N LYS A 158 11.94 10.43 -25.75
CA LYS A 158 13.20 10.19 -25.02
C LYS A 158 14.17 11.35 -25.14
N ASN A 159 14.25 12.00 -26.31
CA ASN A 159 15.15 13.14 -26.52
C ASN A 159 14.63 14.38 -25.81
N GLN A 160 13.32 14.59 -25.83
CA GLN A 160 12.67 15.66 -25.07
C GLN A 160 12.91 15.49 -23.55
N MET A 161 12.80 14.27 -23.03
CA MET A 161 13.08 14.00 -21.62
C MET A 161 14.55 14.25 -21.28
N ARG A 162 15.49 13.81 -22.13
CA ARG A 162 16.92 14.03 -21.92
C ARG A 162 17.31 15.51 -21.89
N GLN A 163 16.63 16.35 -22.68
CA GLN A 163 16.84 17.80 -22.69
C GLN A 163 16.21 18.49 -21.47
N MET A 164 15.05 18.02 -21.00
CA MET A 164 14.37 18.61 -19.84
C MET A 164 14.97 18.18 -18.50
N LEU A 165 15.59 17.00 -18.41
CA LEU A 165 16.06 16.44 -17.14
C LEU A 165 17.05 17.37 -16.38
N PRO A 166 18.04 18.01 -17.01
CA PRO A 166 18.92 18.98 -16.34
C PRO A 166 18.15 20.20 -15.81
N GLN A 167 17.20 20.74 -16.58
CA GLN A 167 16.39 21.88 -16.16
C GLN A 167 15.46 21.51 -15.00
N MET A 168 14.89 20.30 -15.02
CA MET A 168 14.09 19.77 -13.92
C MET A 168 14.93 19.55 -12.66
N LYS A 169 16.19 19.10 -12.77
CA LYS A 169 17.11 19.03 -11.62
C LYS A 169 17.31 20.39 -10.99
N GLN A 170 17.61 21.41 -11.80
CA GLN A 170 17.81 22.77 -11.30
C GLN A 170 16.53 23.35 -10.68
N PHE A 171 15.37 23.14 -11.33
CA PHE A 171 14.07 23.56 -10.81
C PHE A 171 13.71 22.84 -9.50
N SER A 172 14.00 21.54 -9.39
CA SER A 172 13.77 20.77 -8.17
C SER A 172 14.63 21.26 -7.01
N GLN A 173 15.91 21.58 -7.25
CA GLN A 173 16.78 22.15 -6.22
C GLN A 173 16.30 23.53 -5.74
N PHE A 174 15.94 24.42 -6.67
CA PHE A 174 15.37 25.72 -6.33
C PHE A 174 14.01 25.59 -5.62
N GLY A 175 13.14 24.72 -6.14
CA GLY A 175 11.83 24.42 -5.57
C GLY A 175 11.93 23.84 -4.17
N LYS A 176 12.90 22.96 -3.91
CA LYS A 176 13.19 22.44 -2.58
C LYS A 176 13.55 23.57 -1.60
N ALA A 177 14.51 24.43 -1.97
CA ALA A 177 14.89 25.57 -1.13
C ALA A 177 13.70 26.52 -0.86
N LEU A 178 12.84 26.75 -1.86
CA LEU A 178 11.61 27.51 -1.70
C LEU A 178 10.61 26.82 -0.74
N MET A 179 10.41 25.51 -0.88
CA MET A 179 9.50 24.74 -0.01
C MET A 179 10.02 24.61 1.43
N GLU A 180 11.35 24.56 1.62
CA GLU A 180 11.98 24.58 2.94
C GLU A 180 11.83 25.93 3.64
N THR A 181 11.88 27.04 2.88
CA THR A 181 11.68 28.39 3.41
C THR A 181 10.21 28.77 3.58
N MET A 182 9.29 28.06 2.91
CA MET A 182 7.85 28.29 2.99
C MET A 182 7.09 27.00 3.39
N PRO A 183 7.11 26.61 4.69
CA PRO A 183 6.48 25.38 5.17
C PRO A 183 5.00 25.24 4.79
N ALA A 184 4.24 26.35 4.81
CA ALA A 184 2.83 26.36 4.43
C ALA A 184 2.61 25.98 2.95
N MET A 185 3.53 26.34 2.05
CA MET A 185 3.45 25.96 0.64
C MET A 185 3.67 24.46 0.47
N ARG A 186 4.68 23.91 1.16
CA ARG A 186 4.97 22.47 1.17
C ARG A 186 3.80 21.67 1.74
N ASP A 187 3.21 22.12 2.84
CA ASP A 187 2.09 21.45 3.48
C ASP A 187 0.83 21.49 2.63
N ASN A 188 0.55 22.61 1.95
CA ASN A 188 -0.53 22.69 0.97
C ASN A 188 -0.30 21.72 -0.20
N PHE A 189 0.94 21.56 -0.65
CA PHE A 189 1.26 20.62 -1.72
C PHE A 189 1.14 19.16 -1.26
N LYS A 190 1.66 18.83 -0.06
CA LYS A 190 1.43 17.53 0.58
C LYS A 190 -0.07 17.24 0.75
N MET A 191 -0.87 18.22 1.20
CA MET A 191 -2.32 18.11 1.38
C MET A 191 -3.02 17.74 0.07
N MET A 192 -2.69 18.44 -1.01
CA MET A 192 -3.27 18.17 -2.33
C MET A 192 -2.91 16.76 -2.82
N MET A 193 -1.66 16.32 -2.63
CA MET A 193 -1.21 15.01 -3.11
C MET A 193 -1.74 13.87 -2.22
N ALA A 194 -1.64 14.00 -0.90
CA ALA A 194 -2.09 13.00 0.07
C ALA A 194 -3.60 12.75 0.00
N SER A 195 -4.40 13.82 -0.15
CA SER A 195 -5.86 13.67 -0.32
C SER A 195 -6.23 12.93 -1.60
N GLN A 196 -5.44 13.03 -2.66
CA GLN A 196 -5.65 12.23 -3.86
C GLN A 196 -5.22 10.78 -3.66
N LEU A 197 -4.06 10.56 -3.05
CA LEU A 197 -3.55 9.21 -2.79
C LEU A 197 -4.46 8.40 -1.86
N GLY A 198 -5.01 9.02 -0.82
CA GLY A 198 -5.91 8.35 0.13
C GLY A 198 -7.33 8.10 -0.39
N ASN A 199 -7.76 8.80 -1.45
CA ASN A 199 -9.11 8.71 -2.00
C ASN A 199 -9.18 8.17 -3.45
N ALA A 200 -8.03 7.86 -4.07
CA ALA A 200 -8.00 7.38 -5.44
C ALA A 200 -8.46 5.93 -5.53
N ASP A 201 -9.52 5.66 -6.30
CA ASP A 201 -9.85 4.30 -6.76
C ASP A 201 -8.94 3.97 -7.96
N MET A 202 -7.88 3.21 -7.70
CA MET A 202 -6.88 2.84 -8.70
C MET A 202 -7.34 1.71 -9.64
N SER A 203 -8.46 1.04 -9.35
CA SER A 203 -9.00 -0.03 -10.20
C SER A 203 -9.45 0.48 -11.57
N ALA A 204 -9.91 1.74 -11.65
CA ALA A 204 -10.27 2.41 -12.89
C ALA A 204 -9.03 2.86 -13.71
N ALA A 205 -7.89 2.93 -13.05
CA ALA A 205 -6.67 3.55 -13.53
C ALA A 205 -5.67 2.51 -14.07
N LEU A 206 -5.70 1.31 -13.48
CA LEU A 206 -4.96 0.13 -13.91
C LEU A 206 -5.86 -0.83 -14.68
N GLY A 207 -5.46 -1.22 -15.89
CA GLY A 207 -6.14 -2.31 -16.59
C GLY A 207 -6.16 -3.57 -15.72
N LYS A 208 -7.30 -4.31 -15.72
CA LYS A 208 -7.52 -5.50 -14.86
C LYS A 208 -6.34 -6.48 -14.82
N LYS A 209 -5.68 -6.72 -15.95
CA LYS A 209 -4.50 -7.63 -16.05
C LYS A 209 -3.28 -7.10 -15.28
N ALA A 210 -3.00 -5.80 -15.35
CA ALA A 210 -1.90 -5.19 -14.62
C ALA A 210 -2.19 -5.21 -13.11
N MET A 211 -3.42 -4.88 -12.70
CA MET A 211 -3.82 -4.97 -11.30
C MET A 211 -3.67 -6.40 -10.75
N GLN A 212 -4.10 -7.40 -11.51
CA GLN A 212 -3.98 -8.81 -11.13
C GLN A 212 -2.50 -9.26 -11.00
N ALA A 213 -1.64 -8.90 -11.95
CA ALA A 213 -0.23 -9.27 -11.88
C ALA A 213 0.51 -8.57 -10.74
N ILE A 214 0.26 -7.27 -10.54
CA ILE A 214 0.96 -6.46 -9.53
C ILE A 214 0.54 -6.84 -8.12
N LEU A 215 -0.75 -7.09 -7.89
CA LEU A 215 -1.27 -7.39 -6.55
C LEU A 215 -1.42 -8.90 -6.33
N ILE A 216 -2.29 -9.56 -7.10
CA ILE A 216 -2.71 -10.94 -6.83
C ILE A 216 -1.57 -11.95 -6.98
N GLU A 217 -0.86 -11.92 -8.11
CA GLU A 217 0.17 -12.93 -8.36
C GLU A 217 1.36 -12.77 -7.41
N ARG A 218 1.79 -11.53 -7.14
CA ARG A 218 2.83 -11.24 -6.14
C ARG A 218 2.41 -11.68 -4.74
N ASN A 219 1.15 -11.45 -4.36
CA ASN A 219 0.65 -11.87 -3.06
C ASN A 219 0.67 -13.38 -2.85
N LYS A 220 0.46 -14.19 -3.90
CA LYS A 220 0.58 -15.66 -3.79
C LYS A 220 1.98 -16.08 -3.36
N VAL A 221 3.02 -15.48 -3.93
CA VAL A 221 4.42 -15.78 -3.58
C VAL A 221 4.69 -15.46 -2.11
N VAL A 222 4.20 -14.32 -1.62
CA VAL A 222 4.30 -13.94 -0.21
C VAL A 222 3.60 -14.97 0.69
N MET A 223 2.41 -15.45 0.31
CA MET A 223 1.67 -16.45 1.08
C MET A 223 2.37 -17.82 1.11
N GLU A 224 3.01 -18.23 0.01
CA GLU A 224 3.84 -19.44 -0.03
C GLU A 224 5.04 -19.31 0.91
N LYS A 225 5.70 -18.14 0.91
CA LYS A 225 6.81 -17.84 1.82
C LYS A 225 6.38 -17.76 3.28
N LEU A 226 5.21 -17.20 3.55
CA LEU A 226 4.61 -17.22 4.88
C LEU A 226 4.36 -18.65 5.36
N ALA A 227 3.78 -19.51 4.51
CA ALA A 227 3.57 -20.91 4.85
C ALA A 227 4.91 -21.61 5.17
N GLU A 228 5.95 -21.36 4.37
CA GLU A 228 7.32 -21.86 4.63
C GLU A 228 7.83 -21.41 6.01
N GLN A 229 7.71 -20.13 6.35
CA GLN A 229 8.19 -19.59 7.64
C GLN A 229 7.38 -20.10 8.84
N LEU A 230 6.09 -20.36 8.67
CA LEU A 230 5.23 -20.96 9.70
C LEU A 230 5.61 -22.41 10.01
N THR A 231 6.34 -23.11 9.13
CA THR A 231 6.90 -24.43 9.46
C THR A 231 8.15 -24.35 10.35
N LYS A 232 8.85 -23.21 10.32
CA LYS A 232 10.13 -22.98 11.03
C LYS A 232 9.94 -22.21 12.34
N THR A 233 8.92 -21.38 12.40
CA THR A 233 8.63 -20.47 13.52
C THR A 233 7.44 -21.01 14.29
N THR A 234 7.66 -21.48 15.53
CA THR A 234 6.62 -22.08 16.38
C THR A 234 6.05 -21.12 17.42
N LYS A 235 6.70 -19.97 17.62
CA LYS A 235 6.26 -18.87 18.48
C LYS A 235 6.82 -17.54 17.98
N GLY A 236 6.22 -16.42 18.37
CA GLY A 236 6.71 -15.07 18.06
C GLY A 236 5.87 -14.36 17.02
N ARG A 237 6.48 -13.45 16.26
CA ARG A 237 5.81 -12.53 15.33
C ARG A 237 6.45 -12.56 13.95
N ILE A 238 5.63 -12.79 12.92
CA ILE A 238 6.02 -12.71 11.52
C ILE A 238 5.33 -11.50 10.90
N ALA A 239 6.10 -10.53 10.44
CA ALA A 239 5.57 -9.38 9.71
C ALA A 239 5.62 -9.60 8.20
N ILE A 240 4.57 -9.19 7.50
CA ILE A 240 4.54 -9.00 6.05
C ILE A 240 4.67 -7.49 5.81
N PHE A 241 5.89 -7.05 5.48
CA PHE A 241 6.24 -5.67 5.19
C PHE A 241 6.09 -5.40 3.68
N TYR A 242 4.93 -4.84 3.31
CA TYR A 242 4.50 -4.71 1.92
C TYR A 242 3.73 -3.42 1.69
N GLY A 243 3.75 -2.92 0.44
CA GLY A 243 2.96 -1.76 0.04
C GLY A 243 1.50 -1.91 0.49
N ALA A 244 0.94 -0.88 1.16
CA ALA A 244 -0.35 -0.97 1.83
C ALA A 244 -1.51 -1.46 0.93
N ALA A 245 -1.40 -1.23 -0.38
CA ALA A 245 -2.33 -1.71 -1.40
C ALA A 245 -2.48 -3.23 -1.47
N HIS A 246 -1.47 -3.99 -1.04
CA HIS A 246 -1.46 -5.44 -1.07
C HIS A 246 -2.23 -6.07 0.09
N ASN A 247 -2.32 -5.36 1.22
CA ASN A 247 -2.82 -5.89 2.48
C ASN A 247 -4.29 -6.32 2.48
N PRO A 248 -5.23 -5.67 1.75
CA PRO A 248 -6.61 -6.17 1.66
C PRO A 248 -6.71 -7.62 1.14
N ASP A 249 -5.91 -7.99 0.13
CA ASP A 249 -5.89 -9.37 -0.38
C ASP A 249 -5.14 -10.31 0.58
N PHE A 250 -4.11 -9.85 1.29
CA PHE A 250 -3.50 -10.66 2.37
C PHE A 250 -4.48 -10.95 3.50
N GLU A 251 -5.24 -9.95 3.96
CA GLU A 251 -6.25 -10.12 5.00
C GLU A 251 -7.30 -11.16 4.59
N GLU A 252 -7.81 -11.08 3.35
CA GLU A 252 -8.78 -12.06 2.83
C GLU A 252 -8.19 -13.50 2.84
N ARG A 253 -6.94 -13.65 2.41
CA ARG A 253 -6.26 -14.95 2.38
C ARG A 253 -5.99 -15.49 3.77
N LEU A 254 -5.54 -14.63 4.70
CA LEU A 254 -5.32 -14.98 6.09
C LEU A 254 -6.64 -15.43 6.76
N GLY A 255 -7.73 -14.71 6.53
CA GLY A 255 -9.07 -15.08 7.01
C GLY A 255 -9.49 -16.48 6.56
N LYS A 256 -9.29 -16.81 5.27
CA LYS A 256 -9.57 -18.16 4.73
C LYS A 256 -8.71 -19.26 5.35
N LEU A 257 -7.56 -18.90 5.94
CA LEU A 257 -6.64 -19.80 6.64
C LEU A 257 -6.88 -19.84 8.16
N GLY A 258 -7.98 -19.26 8.66
CA GLY A 258 -8.33 -19.29 10.09
C GLY A 258 -7.66 -18.21 10.95
N TRP A 259 -6.93 -17.27 10.34
CA TRP A 259 -6.37 -16.13 11.05
C TRP A 259 -7.42 -15.03 11.21
N SER A 260 -7.53 -14.49 12.43
CA SER A 260 -8.50 -13.45 12.77
C SER A 260 -7.79 -12.14 13.10
N LEU A 261 -8.23 -11.05 12.47
CA LEU A 261 -7.77 -9.69 12.77
C LEU A 261 -8.12 -9.34 14.22
N GLN A 262 -7.11 -8.93 14.99
CA GLN A 262 -7.21 -8.59 16.41
C GLN A 262 -7.21 -7.08 16.64
N SER A 263 -6.38 -6.34 15.89
CA SER A 263 -6.27 -4.89 16.05
C SER A 263 -5.63 -4.27 14.82
N LYS A 264 -5.94 -3.00 14.57
CA LYS A 264 -5.35 -2.19 13.51
C LYS A 264 -4.90 -0.86 14.10
N ARG A 265 -3.60 -0.57 14.05
CA ARG A 265 -3.05 0.74 14.41
C ARG A 265 -2.65 1.50 13.16
N TRP A 266 -2.81 2.82 13.20
CA TRP A 266 -2.54 3.70 12.08
C TRP A 266 -1.28 4.52 12.35
N MET A 267 -0.36 4.56 11.38
CA MET A 267 0.90 5.30 11.46
C MET A 267 0.92 6.41 10.43
N SER A 268 1.32 7.62 10.82
CA SER A 268 1.40 8.76 9.92
C SER A 268 2.63 8.67 9.04
N ALA A 269 2.44 8.23 7.80
CA ALA A 269 3.47 8.23 6.78
C ALA A 269 3.79 9.66 6.33
N TRP A 270 2.77 10.50 6.14
CA TRP A 270 2.95 11.91 5.82
C TRP A 270 2.28 12.74 6.90
N THR A 271 3.02 13.61 7.54
CA THR A 271 2.54 14.63 8.48
C THR A 271 2.41 15.94 7.72
N ILE A 272 1.26 16.59 7.88
CA ILE A 272 0.90 17.85 7.23
C ILE A 272 0.46 18.83 8.31
N GLY A 273 1.05 20.02 8.34
CA GLY A 273 0.91 20.93 9.47
C GLY A 273 1.43 20.28 10.74
N ASN A 274 0.62 20.27 11.80
CA ASN A 274 0.94 19.60 13.07
C ASN A 274 0.58 18.11 13.11
N GLY A 275 0.03 17.56 12.02
CA GLY A 275 -0.41 16.16 11.97
C GLY A 275 -1.73 15.89 12.68
N ILE A 276 -1.97 14.62 12.99
CA ILE A 276 -3.16 14.16 13.71
C ILE A 276 -2.74 13.23 14.85
N ASP A 277 -3.64 13.02 15.81
CA ASP A 277 -3.43 12.01 16.84
C ASP A 277 -3.48 10.60 16.23
N GLU A 278 -2.51 9.75 16.58
CA GLU A 278 -2.38 8.38 16.07
C GLU A 278 -3.27 7.43 16.88
N GLY A 279 -4.59 7.50 16.63
CA GLY A 279 -5.55 6.59 17.25
C GLY A 279 -5.42 5.14 16.77
N GLN A 280 -5.67 4.18 17.67
CA GLN A 280 -5.92 2.78 17.32
C GLN A 280 -7.38 2.60 16.90
N GLU A 281 -7.62 1.80 15.86
CA GLU A 281 -8.98 1.38 15.52
C GLU A 281 -9.32 0.14 16.36
N PRO A 282 -10.48 0.11 17.05
CA PRO A 282 -10.90 -1.08 17.78
C PRO A 282 -11.00 -2.27 16.82
N ALA A 283 -10.75 -3.49 17.33
CA ALA A 283 -10.87 -4.73 16.56
C ALA A 283 -12.20 -4.74 15.77
N PRO A 284 -12.20 -5.13 14.48
CA PRO A 284 -13.46 -5.33 13.78
C PRO A 284 -14.27 -6.36 14.54
N SER A 285 -15.49 -5.99 14.91
CA SER A 285 -16.42 -6.90 15.55
C SER A 285 -16.59 -8.12 14.66
N THR A 286 -16.39 -9.32 15.23
CA THR A 286 -16.70 -10.62 14.61
C THR A 286 -17.99 -10.48 13.79
N PRO A 287 -18.05 -10.95 12.53
CA PRO A 287 -19.27 -10.88 11.76
C PRO A 287 -20.42 -11.41 12.62
N GLN A 288 -21.38 -10.53 12.95
CA GLN A 288 -22.59 -10.98 13.61
C GLN A 288 -23.17 -12.06 12.70
N GLU A 289 -23.29 -13.27 13.24
CA GLU A 289 -23.97 -14.38 12.59
C GLU A 289 -25.30 -13.81 12.09
N GLN A 290 -25.47 -13.71 10.76
CA GLN A 290 -26.74 -13.26 10.21
C GLN A 290 -27.83 -14.08 10.89
N PRO A 291 -28.89 -13.46 11.45
CA PRO A 291 -29.93 -14.20 12.11
C PRO A 291 -30.41 -15.28 11.13
N LYS A 292 -30.21 -16.55 11.51
CA LYS A 292 -30.68 -17.70 10.75
C LYS A 292 -32.11 -17.40 10.38
N THR A 293 -32.37 -17.20 9.08
CA THR A 293 -33.73 -17.06 8.58
C THR A 293 -34.49 -18.27 9.09
N GLN A 294 -35.45 -18.03 9.98
CA GLN A 294 -36.33 -19.06 10.48
C GLN A 294 -36.90 -19.80 9.26
N PRO A 295 -36.95 -21.14 9.26
CA PRO A 295 -37.58 -21.86 8.17
C PRO A 295 -39.02 -21.36 8.06
N ARG A 296 -39.36 -20.81 6.88
CA ARG A 296 -40.74 -20.43 6.55
C ARG A 296 -41.60 -21.67 6.76
N THR A 297 -42.41 -21.67 7.80
CA THR A 297 -43.53 -22.60 7.92
C THR A 297 -44.49 -22.25 6.79
N ASN A 298 -44.64 -23.16 5.82
CA ASN A 298 -45.70 -23.03 4.81
C ASN A 298 -47.04 -22.91 5.53
N PRO A 299 -47.88 -21.90 5.24
CA PRO A 299 -49.26 -21.91 5.72
C PRO A 299 -49.99 -23.10 5.09
N ALA A 300 -50.85 -23.73 5.90
CA ALA A 300 -51.75 -24.81 5.47
C ALA A 300 -52.63 -24.34 4.29
N PRO A 301 -53.02 -25.25 3.38
CA PRO A 301 -53.85 -24.87 2.24
C PRO A 301 -55.22 -24.39 2.73
N GLU A 302 -55.57 -23.15 2.41
CA GLU A 302 -56.92 -22.61 2.60
C GLU A 302 -57.89 -23.36 1.67
N GLU A 303 -58.90 -23.99 2.28
CA GLU A 303 -60.07 -24.52 1.58
C GLU A 303 -60.83 -23.37 0.92
N GLY A 304 -60.92 -23.39 -0.41
CA GLY A 304 -61.64 -22.36 -1.16
C GLY A 304 -63.16 -22.39 -0.94
N PRO A 305 -63.88 -21.27 -1.15
CA PRO A 305 -65.32 -21.31 -1.32
C PRO A 305 -65.70 -21.69 -2.75
N ARG A 306 -66.69 -22.58 -2.81
CA ARG A 306 -67.43 -23.04 -4.00
C ARG A 306 -68.31 -21.92 -4.60
N TRP A 307 -68.79 -22.18 -5.83
CA TRP A 307 -69.88 -21.56 -6.61
C TRP A 307 -69.44 -20.37 -7.49
N PHE A 308 -69.60 -20.33 -8.83
CA PHE A 308 -70.31 -21.13 -9.84
C PHE A 308 -69.42 -21.30 -11.09
#